data_AF-A0A0D2RA64-F1
#
_entry.id   AF-A0A0D2RA64-F1
#
_cell.length_a   1.000
_cell.length_b   1.000
_cell.length_c   1.000
_cell.angle_alpha   90.00
_cell.angle_beta   90.00
_cell.angle_gamma   90.00
#
_symmetry.space_group_name_H-M   'P 1'
#
loop_
_entity.id
_entity.type
_entity.pdbx_description
1 polymer ?
#
loop_
_entity_poly.entity_id
_entity_poly.type
_entity_poly.pdbx_seq_one_letter_code
_entity_poly.pdbx_strand_id
1 'polypeptide(L)'
;WYECRSAIKEALRCYRRLLSDKDYRESISKDHGMGLERGKPSGIGQHMRLAKLVRCLGKWVNTAKQIGCVAGIEVGDGFHWRGELCIVGLHSEFRKGIDCITSLNGSKIWATSIVDSGRYDSCTRKVSSDEFTYCGEGENPSFCGFKKLKDQKLVGGNRALMNNMIDRKPVRVIRRFDNIGNTNESGYKFVYEGLYQVNHCWKEIRMDSGKYVYKFNLVKLEDHLQYEPQWKVNNVRTRRYH
;
A
#
# COMPACT_ATOMS: atom_id res chain seq x y z
N TRP A 1 -3.59 -21.51 -3.85
CA TRP A 1 -3.94 -20.27 -4.59
C TRP A 1 -5.45 -20.05 -4.63
N TYR A 2 -6.24 -21.00 -5.15
CA TYR A 2 -7.70 -20.86 -5.32
C TYR A 2 -8.46 -20.54 -4.02
N GLU A 3 -8.11 -21.19 -2.92
CA GLU A 3 -8.70 -20.91 -1.60
C GLU A 3 -8.45 -19.46 -1.18
N CYS A 4 -7.21 -18.98 -1.29
CA CYS A 4 -6.86 -17.58 -1.00
C CYS A 4 -7.62 -16.62 -1.92
N ARG A 5 -7.73 -16.94 -3.22
CA ARG A 5 -8.49 -16.14 -4.20
C ARG A 5 -9.98 -16.06 -3.82
N SER A 6 -10.57 -17.17 -3.38
CA SER A 6 -11.95 -17.21 -2.91
C SER A 6 -12.13 -16.35 -1.67
N ALA A 7 -11.27 -16.52 -0.66
CA ALA A 7 -11.31 -15.73 0.57
C ALA A 7 -11.14 -14.23 0.32
N ILE A 8 -10.28 -13.83 -0.63
CA ILE A 8 -10.15 -12.44 -1.09
C ILE A 8 -11.49 -11.92 -1.65
N LYS A 9 -12.13 -12.67 -2.56
CA LYS A 9 -13.41 -12.27 -3.16
C LYS A 9 -14.50 -12.11 -2.09
N GLU A 10 -14.56 -13.01 -1.11
CA GLU A 10 -15.51 -12.94 -0.01
C GLU A 10 -15.25 -11.75 0.92
N ALA A 11 -13.99 -11.49 1.26
CA ALA A 11 -13.59 -10.36 2.09
C ALA A 11 -13.93 -9.02 1.41
N LEU A 12 -13.64 -8.89 0.12
CA LEU A 12 -13.98 -7.69 -0.67
C LEU A 12 -15.49 -7.53 -0.82
N ARG A 13 -16.25 -8.61 -1.04
CA ARG A 13 -17.72 -8.58 -1.08
C ARG A 13 -18.30 -8.09 0.25
N CYS A 14 -17.78 -8.59 1.37
CA CYS A 14 -18.18 -8.14 2.70
C CYS A 14 -17.90 -6.65 2.90
N TYR A 15 -16.70 -6.18 2.55
CA TYR A 15 -16.32 -4.78 2.65
C TYR A 15 -17.19 -3.86 1.80
N ARG A 16 -17.45 -4.24 0.54
CA ARG A 16 -18.28 -3.46 -0.38
C ARG A 16 -19.75 -3.42 0.05
N ARG A 17 -20.28 -4.51 0.61
CA ARG A 17 -21.61 -4.51 1.24
C ARG A 17 -21.67 -3.55 2.43
N LEU A 18 -20.66 -3.54 3.30
CA LEU A 18 -20.59 -2.58 4.40
C LEU A 18 -20.48 -1.12 3.93
N LEU A 19 -19.97 -0.87 2.73
CA LEU A 19 -19.94 0.47 2.13
C LEU A 19 -21.32 0.89 1.59
N SER A 20 -22.02 -0.01 0.91
CA SER A 20 -23.29 0.30 0.23
C SER A 20 -24.53 0.20 1.12
N ASP A 21 -24.51 -0.69 2.12
CA ASP A 21 -25.67 -1.05 2.94
C ASP A 21 -25.50 -0.49 4.36
N LYS A 22 -26.17 0.64 4.61
CA LYS A 22 -26.09 1.37 5.87
C LYS A 22 -26.65 0.56 7.04
N ASP A 23 -27.79 -0.10 6.84
CA ASP A 23 -28.49 -0.84 7.90
C ASP A 23 -27.69 -2.07 8.31
N TYR A 24 -27.17 -2.81 7.32
CA TYR A 24 -26.26 -3.93 7.57
C TYR A 24 -25.01 -3.48 8.33
N ARG A 25 -24.40 -2.37 7.91
CA ARG A 25 -23.22 -1.80 8.58
C ARG A 25 -23.51 -1.38 10.02
N GLU A 26 -24.66 -0.76 10.29
CA GLU A 26 -25.05 -0.33 11.63
C GLU A 26 -25.32 -1.52 12.55
N SER A 27 -26.02 -2.54 12.07
CA SER A 27 -26.24 -3.80 12.79
C SER A 27 -24.91 -4.44 13.18
N ILE A 28 -24.04 -4.69 12.21
CA ILE A 28 -22.74 -5.35 12.44
C ILE A 28 -21.83 -4.52 13.36
N SER A 29 -21.87 -3.19 13.24
CA SER A 29 -21.12 -2.29 14.14
C SER A 29 -21.59 -2.43 15.58
N LYS A 30 -22.91 -2.47 15.81
CA LYS A 30 -23.50 -2.64 17.14
C LYS A 30 -23.11 -3.99 17.74
N ASP A 31 -23.22 -5.07 16.98
CA ASP A 31 -22.92 -6.43 17.43
C ASP A 31 -21.47 -6.60 17.88
N HIS A 32 -20.54 -5.83 17.30
CA HIS A 32 -19.11 -5.88 17.62
C HIS A 32 -18.65 -4.74 18.53
N GLY A 33 -19.56 -4.06 19.22
CA GLY A 33 -19.24 -2.98 20.16
C GLY A 33 -18.56 -1.75 19.52
N MET A 34 -18.64 -1.62 18.20
CA MET A 34 -18.10 -0.48 17.44
C MET A 34 -19.14 0.64 17.47
N GLY A 35 -18.87 1.72 18.22
CA GLY A 35 -19.81 2.82 18.40
C GLY A 35 -20.29 3.42 17.08
N LEU A 36 -21.58 3.79 16.98
CA LEU A 36 -22.23 4.32 15.77
C LEU A 36 -21.45 5.48 15.13
N GLU A 37 -21.61 5.67 13.81
CA GLU A 37 -21.01 6.81 13.12
C GLU A 37 -21.55 8.12 13.71
N ARG A 38 -20.70 8.91 14.37
CA ARG A 38 -21.04 10.28 14.78
C ARG A 38 -20.70 11.22 13.63
N GLY A 39 -21.71 11.80 13.00
CA GLY A 39 -21.57 12.69 11.82
C GLY A 39 -21.41 11.92 10.49
N LYS A 40 -21.39 12.63 9.35
CA LYS A 40 -21.13 12.05 8.02
C LYS A 40 -19.64 11.66 7.92
N PRO A 41 -19.26 10.37 7.95
CA PRO A 41 -17.89 10.00 7.68
C PRO A 41 -17.69 9.98 6.17
N SER A 42 -16.95 10.95 5.65
CA SER A 42 -16.59 11.01 4.24
C SER A 42 -15.11 10.66 4.04
N GLY A 43 -14.81 10.01 2.92
CA GLY A 43 -13.45 9.70 2.50
C GLY A 43 -12.73 8.69 3.39
N ILE A 44 -11.43 8.90 3.60
CA ILE A 44 -10.51 7.89 4.16
C ILE A 44 -10.90 7.37 5.56
N GLY A 45 -11.53 8.21 6.39
CA GLY A 45 -11.93 7.84 7.76
C GLY A 45 -12.98 6.72 7.76
N GLN A 46 -13.95 6.80 6.86
CA GLN A 46 -14.97 5.77 6.68
C GLN A 46 -14.35 4.45 6.23
N HIS A 47 -13.52 4.50 5.17
CA HIS A 47 -12.85 3.30 4.64
C HIS A 47 -11.96 2.61 5.68
N MET A 48 -11.24 3.38 6.51
CA MET A 48 -10.44 2.86 7.62
C MET A 48 -11.30 2.16 8.66
N ARG A 49 -12.43 2.77 9.05
CA ARG A 49 -13.36 2.21 10.04
C ARG A 49 -13.96 0.90 9.54
N LEU A 50 -14.46 0.87 8.30
CA LEU A 50 -15.06 -0.33 7.72
C LEU A 50 -14.05 -1.45 7.52
N ALA A 51 -12.82 -1.12 7.11
CA ALA A 51 -11.77 -2.13 7.01
C ALA A 51 -11.47 -2.74 8.39
N LYS A 52 -11.43 -1.94 9.46
CA LYS A 52 -11.31 -2.47 10.84
C LYS A 52 -12.51 -3.34 11.22
N LEU A 53 -13.73 -3.00 10.82
CA LEU A 53 -14.90 -3.84 11.07
C LEU A 53 -14.78 -5.19 10.36
N VAL A 54 -14.35 -5.23 9.09
CA VAL A 54 -14.05 -6.48 8.37
C VAL A 54 -12.96 -7.30 9.09
N ARG A 55 -12.04 -6.65 9.80
CA ARG A 55 -11.05 -7.33 10.64
C ARG A 55 -11.69 -7.99 11.85
N CYS A 56 -12.56 -7.27 12.57
CA CYS A 56 -13.31 -7.81 13.71
C CYS A 56 -14.16 -9.03 13.31
N LEU A 57 -14.68 -9.04 12.08
CA LEU A 57 -15.37 -10.18 11.49
C LEU A 57 -14.46 -11.37 11.12
N GLY A 58 -13.15 -11.28 11.35
CA GLY A 58 -12.18 -12.31 10.98
C GLY A 58 -11.98 -12.49 9.47
N LYS A 59 -12.38 -11.51 8.66
CA LYS A 59 -12.38 -11.60 7.18
C LYS A 59 -11.15 -10.97 6.53
N TRP A 60 -10.17 -10.50 7.30
CA TRP A 60 -8.89 -10.09 6.72
C TRP A 60 -8.12 -11.33 6.28
N VAL A 61 -7.52 -11.26 5.09
CA VAL A 61 -6.76 -12.35 4.48
C VAL A 61 -5.32 -11.91 4.27
N ASN A 62 -4.40 -12.88 4.17
CA ASN A 62 -2.95 -12.62 4.02
C ASN A 62 -2.40 -11.65 5.10
N THR A 63 -2.83 -11.82 6.35
CA THR A 63 -2.53 -10.90 7.46
C THR A 63 -1.06 -10.90 7.88
N ALA A 64 -0.31 -11.96 7.55
CA ALA A 64 1.13 -12.01 7.75
C ALA A 64 1.84 -11.21 6.65
N LYS A 65 2.52 -10.12 7.04
CA LYS A 65 3.36 -9.37 6.11
C LYS A 65 4.48 -10.25 5.55
N GLN A 66 4.75 -10.10 4.26
CA GLN A 66 5.82 -10.78 3.55
C GLN A 66 6.41 -9.90 2.45
N ILE A 67 7.63 -10.22 2.03
CA ILE A 67 8.26 -9.70 0.81
C ILE A 67 7.88 -10.63 -0.36
N GLY A 68 7.71 -10.07 -1.56
CA GLY A 68 7.31 -10.83 -2.74
C GLY A 68 5.80 -10.85 -2.98
N CYS A 69 5.33 -11.85 -3.72
CA CYS A 69 3.93 -12.00 -4.13
C CYS A 69 3.00 -12.32 -2.95
N VAL A 70 1.70 -12.11 -3.16
CA VAL A 70 0.65 -12.42 -2.18
C VAL A 70 -0.27 -13.48 -2.77
N ALA A 71 -0.57 -14.53 -2.00
CA ALA A 71 -1.37 -15.65 -2.49
C ALA A 71 -2.78 -15.19 -2.89
N GLY A 72 -3.24 -15.61 -4.07
CA GLY A 72 -4.56 -15.26 -4.61
C GLY A 72 -4.66 -13.84 -5.21
N ILE A 73 -3.54 -13.12 -5.36
CA ILE A 73 -3.47 -11.82 -6.04
C ILE A 73 -2.53 -11.93 -7.24
N GLU A 74 -2.98 -11.44 -8.38
CA GLU A 74 -2.25 -11.44 -9.66
C GLU A 74 -1.97 -10.01 -10.13
N VAL A 75 -0.91 -9.86 -10.91
CA VAL A 75 -0.63 -8.59 -11.61
C VAL A 75 -1.83 -8.19 -12.45
N GLY A 76 -2.27 -6.94 -12.32
CA GLY A 76 -3.47 -6.41 -12.98
C GLY A 76 -4.73 -6.41 -12.09
N ASP A 77 -4.72 -7.07 -10.92
CA ASP A 77 -5.85 -7.01 -9.99
C ASP A 77 -6.14 -5.58 -9.53
N GLY A 78 -7.42 -5.21 -9.61
CA GLY A 78 -7.94 -3.89 -9.27
C GLY A 78 -8.65 -3.82 -7.92
N PHE A 79 -8.46 -2.71 -7.21
CA PHE A 79 -9.03 -2.44 -5.90
C PHE A 79 -9.56 -1.00 -5.83
N HIS A 80 -10.72 -0.79 -5.23
CA HIS A 80 -11.37 0.54 -5.25
C HIS A 80 -10.81 1.48 -4.19
N TRP A 81 -10.46 0.96 -3.01
CA TRP A 81 -10.08 1.79 -1.87
C TRP A 81 -8.82 1.26 -1.20
N ARG A 82 -8.08 2.14 -0.50
CA ARG A 82 -6.92 1.74 0.34
C ARG A 82 -7.29 0.69 1.38
N GLY A 83 -8.55 0.69 1.84
CA GLY A 83 -9.07 -0.33 2.75
C GLY A 83 -9.08 -1.73 2.14
N GLU A 84 -9.38 -1.86 0.83
CA GLU A 84 -9.32 -3.14 0.13
C GLU A 84 -7.89 -3.69 0.11
N LEU A 85 -6.88 -2.84 -0.16
CA LEU A 85 -5.47 -3.24 -0.12
C LEU A 85 -5.03 -3.79 1.25
N CYS A 86 -5.55 -3.21 2.34
CA CYS A 86 -5.27 -3.65 3.70
C CYS A 86 -5.95 -4.99 4.00
N ILE A 87 -7.23 -5.14 3.63
CA ILE A 87 -8.03 -6.35 3.87
C ILE A 87 -7.41 -7.56 3.17
N VAL A 88 -6.87 -7.39 1.96
CA VAL A 88 -6.29 -8.48 1.17
C VAL A 88 -4.81 -8.75 1.46
N GLY A 89 -4.19 -7.95 2.32
CA GLY A 89 -2.78 -8.07 2.71
C GLY A 89 -1.76 -7.59 1.67
N LEU A 90 -2.21 -6.84 0.64
CA LEU A 90 -1.30 -6.32 -0.39
C LEU A 90 -0.46 -5.15 0.14
N HIS A 91 -1.08 -4.29 0.98
CA HIS A 91 -0.46 -3.15 1.63
C HIS A 91 -1.22 -2.80 2.93
N SER A 92 -0.55 -2.80 4.08
CA SER A 92 -1.18 -2.71 5.41
C SER A 92 -1.33 -1.29 5.97
N GLU A 93 -0.74 -0.29 5.31
CA GLU A 93 -0.86 1.11 5.72
C GLU A 93 -2.06 1.75 5.03
N PHE A 94 -2.91 2.47 5.76
CA PHE A 94 -4.05 3.18 5.14
C PHE A 94 -3.65 4.50 4.48
N ARG A 95 -2.60 5.14 5.02
CA ARG A 95 -2.21 6.51 4.66
C ARG A 95 -0.84 6.60 4.01
N LYS A 96 0.14 5.85 4.52
CA LYS A 96 1.53 5.93 4.05
C LYS A 96 1.68 5.38 2.63
N GLY A 97 2.63 5.90 1.89
CA GLY A 97 2.97 5.36 0.57
C GLY A 97 3.76 4.06 0.68
N ILE A 98 4.61 3.91 1.70
CA ILE A 98 5.54 2.79 1.85
C ILE A 98 5.11 1.93 3.05
N ASP A 99 4.93 0.63 2.82
CA ASP A 99 4.70 -0.36 3.88
C ASP A 99 5.95 -1.19 4.11
N CYS A 100 6.30 -1.39 5.38
CA CYS A 100 7.58 -1.98 5.80
C CYS A 100 7.40 -3.22 6.66
N ILE A 101 8.42 -4.06 6.64
CA ILE A 101 8.62 -5.19 7.54
C ILE A 101 10.02 -5.10 8.17
N THR A 102 10.14 -5.55 9.42
CA THR A 102 11.41 -5.56 10.16
C THR A 102 11.90 -6.99 10.31
N SER A 103 13.20 -7.21 10.13
CA SER A 103 13.89 -8.44 10.52
C SER A 103 13.60 -8.85 11.98
N LEU A 104 13.67 -10.16 12.27
CA LEU A 104 13.38 -10.70 13.61
C LEU A 104 14.21 -10.03 14.72
N ASN A 105 15.51 -9.87 14.47
CA ASN A 105 16.47 -9.23 15.38
C ASN A 105 16.39 -7.69 15.40
N GLY A 106 15.55 -7.08 14.55
CA GLY A 106 15.37 -5.63 14.50
C GLY A 106 16.47 -4.86 13.77
N SER A 107 17.49 -5.54 13.22
CA SER A 107 18.67 -4.85 12.65
C SER A 107 18.40 -4.22 11.29
N LYS A 108 17.50 -4.83 10.50
CA LYS A 108 17.10 -4.37 9.16
C LYS A 108 15.60 -4.18 9.03
N ILE A 109 15.23 -3.22 8.18
CA ILE A 109 13.87 -2.95 7.72
C ILE A 109 13.84 -3.01 6.19
N TRP A 110 12.78 -3.56 5.62
CA TRP A 110 12.57 -3.65 4.17
C TRP A 110 11.17 -3.16 3.80
N ALA A 111 11.07 -2.49 2.66
CA ALA A 111 9.81 -2.16 2.04
C ALA A 111 9.20 -3.45 1.47
N THR A 112 7.94 -3.69 1.79
CA THR A 112 7.16 -4.81 1.26
C THR A 112 6.30 -4.39 0.08
N SER A 113 5.77 -3.17 0.13
CA SER A 113 4.93 -2.60 -0.93
C SER A 113 4.96 -1.09 -0.90
N ILE A 114 4.73 -0.49 -2.07
CA ILE A 114 4.52 0.95 -2.25
C ILE A 114 3.20 1.20 -2.96
N VAL A 115 2.52 2.28 -2.56
CA VAL A 115 1.36 2.83 -3.24
C VAL A 115 1.76 4.15 -3.88
N ASP A 116 1.71 4.19 -5.21
CA ASP A 116 1.81 5.41 -5.98
C ASP A 116 0.41 5.94 -6.27
N SER A 117 0.10 7.11 -5.74
CA SER A 117 -1.24 7.71 -5.81
C SER A 117 -1.30 9.01 -6.60
N GLY A 118 -0.24 9.34 -7.35
CA GLY A 118 -0.10 10.63 -8.05
C GLY A 118 0.10 11.82 -7.12
N ARG A 119 0.09 11.64 -5.79
CA ARG A 119 0.20 12.74 -4.81
C ARG A 119 1.53 13.51 -4.80
N TYR A 120 2.48 13.09 -5.62
CA TYR A 120 3.77 13.73 -5.83
C TYR A 120 3.97 13.95 -7.34
N ASP A 121 2.95 14.51 -8.02
CA ASP A 121 2.89 14.74 -9.48
C ASP A 121 4.18 15.35 -10.06
N SER A 122 4.92 16.17 -9.30
CA SER A 122 6.17 16.76 -9.76
C SER A 122 7.40 15.86 -9.64
N CYS A 123 7.25 14.60 -9.23
CA CYS A 123 8.36 13.80 -8.71
C CYS A 123 8.38 12.34 -9.15
N THR A 124 7.26 11.79 -9.62
CA THR A 124 7.20 10.44 -10.17
C THR A 124 7.26 10.51 -11.68
N ARG A 125 8.38 10.09 -12.28
CA ARG A 125 8.57 10.06 -13.73
C ARG A 125 8.55 8.62 -14.20
N LYS A 126 7.59 8.26 -15.05
CA LYS A 126 7.67 7.01 -15.82
C LYS A 126 8.76 7.17 -16.88
N VAL A 127 9.71 6.25 -16.89
CA VAL A 127 10.74 6.15 -17.92
C VAL A 127 10.24 5.22 -19.03
N SER A 128 9.55 4.14 -18.65
CA SER A 128 8.89 3.19 -19.55
C SER A 128 7.66 2.55 -18.86
N SER A 129 7.07 1.51 -19.46
CA SER A 129 6.05 0.65 -18.82
C SER A 129 6.58 -0.01 -17.55
N ASP A 130 7.86 -0.37 -17.56
CA ASP A 130 8.48 -1.24 -16.56
C ASP A 130 9.48 -0.50 -15.67
N GLU A 131 9.70 0.79 -15.91
CA GLU A 131 10.63 1.60 -15.12
C GLU A 131 10.02 2.94 -14.73
N PHE A 132 10.13 3.28 -13.45
CA PHE A 132 9.72 4.59 -12.95
C PHE A 132 10.52 5.05 -11.73
N THR A 133 10.53 6.36 -11.51
CA THR A 133 11.10 6.97 -10.30
C THR A 133 10.02 7.18 -9.26
N TYR A 134 10.20 6.66 -8.05
CA TYR A 134 9.36 6.91 -6.89
C TYR A 134 9.99 7.96 -5.96
N CYS A 135 9.16 8.86 -5.43
CA CYS A 135 9.59 9.85 -4.44
C CYS A 135 9.47 9.27 -3.03
N GLY A 136 10.52 9.43 -2.22
CA GLY A 136 10.55 8.98 -0.83
C GLY A 136 9.46 9.61 0.04
N GLU A 137 9.19 8.98 1.18
CA GLU A 137 8.28 9.53 2.17
C GLU A 137 8.88 10.75 2.88
N GLY A 138 8.02 11.73 3.13
CA GLY A 138 8.35 12.99 3.78
C GLY A 138 7.08 13.82 3.98
N GLU A 139 7.25 15.04 4.47
CA GLU A 139 6.14 15.99 4.56
C GLU A 139 5.60 16.29 3.15
N ASN A 140 4.28 16.17 2.98
CA ASN A 140 3.64 16.38 1.68
C ASN A 140 3.19 17.86 1.58
N PRO A 141 3.67 18.61 0.56
CA PRO A 141 3.32 20.02 0.37
C PRO A 141 1.82 20.27 0.33
N SER A 142 1.05 19.37 -0.28
CA SER A 142 -0.41 19.46 -0.42
C SER A 142 -1.17 19.34 0.90
N PHE A 143 -0.53 18.86 1.97
CA PHE A 143 -1.15 18.71 3.29
C PHE A 143 -0.60 19.67 4.35
N CYS A 144 0.70 19.98 4.33
CA CYS A 144 1.32 20.84 5.35
C CYS A 144 1.62 22.27 4.88
N GLY A 145 1.49 22.56 3.59
CA GLY A 145 1.93 23.80 2.96
C GLY A 145 3.46 23.87 2.80
N PHE A 146 3.92 24.61 1.80
CA PHE A 146 5.34 24.68 1.42
C PHE A 146 6.27 25.17 2.54
N LYS A 147 5.80 26.10 3.38
CA LYS A 147 6.61 26.68 4.48
C LYS A 147 6.98 25.68 5.58
N LYS A 148 6.27 24.54 5.68
CA LYS A 148 6.54 23.52 6.69
C LYS A 148 7.42 22.38 6.18
N LEU A 149 7.80 22.39 4.90
CA LEU A 149 8.59 21.31 4.31
C LEU A 149 10.01 21.28 4.87
N LYS A 150 10.40 20.09 5.33
CA LYS A 150 11.77 19.78 5.74
C LYS A 150 12.43 18.85 4.74
N ASP A 151 13.76 18.82 4.80
CA ASP A 151 14.55 17.84 4.06
C ASP A 151 14.15 16.43 4.49
N GLN A 152 13.90 15.57 3.51
CA GLN A 152 13.65 14.17 3.78
C GLN A 152 14.87 13.52 4.42
N LYS A 153 14.58 12.59 5.33
CA LYS A 153 15.60 11.81 6.02
C LYS A 153 15.57 10.37 5.53
N LEU A 154 16.73 9.72 5.56
CA LEU A 154 16.86 8.29 5.26
C LEU A 154 16.48 7.46 6.49
N VAL A 155 15.20 7.51 6.85
CA VAL A 155 14.61 6.78 7.98
C VAL A 155 13.31 6.13 7.51
N GLY A 156 12.72 5.25 8.35
CA GLY A 156 11.43 4.64 8.04
C GLY A 156 11.40 3.97 6.67
N GLY A 157 10.40 4.31 5.86
CA GLY A 157 10.20 3.79 4.50
C GLY A 157 11.34 4.10 3.54
N ASN A 158 11.97 5.27 3.64
CA ASN A 158 13.11 5.62 2.78
C ASN A 158 14.31 4.72 3.05
N ARG A 159 14.61 4.48 4.34
CA ARG A 159 15.66 3.53 4.73
C ARG A 159 15.30 2.10 4.32
N ALA A 160 14.02 1.75 4.39
CA ALA A 160 13.54 0.45 3.96
C ALA A 160 13.75 0.23 2.44
N LEU A 161 13.41 1.20 1.59
CA LEU A 161 13.66 1.14 0.14
C LEU A 161 15.16 1.08 -0.19
N MET A 162 16.01 1.83 0.52
CA MET A 162 17.46 1.73 0.34
C MET A 162 17.99 0.35 0.73
N ASN A 163 17.49 -0.25 1.81
CA ASN A 163 17.85 -1.62 2.16
C ASN A 163 17.36 -2.64 1.11
N ASN A 164 16.19 -2.44 0.48
CA ASN A 164 15.73 -3.27 -0.62
C ASN A 164 16.68 -3.21 -1.83
N MET A 165 17.24 -2.04 -2.14
CA MET A 165 18.27 -1.88 -3.18
C MET A 165 19.52 -2.69 -2.84
N ILE A 166 20.06 -2.51 -1.62
CA ILE A 166 21.29 -3.18 -1.16
C ILE A 166 21.10 -4.70 -1.10
N ASP A 167 20.01 -5.16 -0.50
CA ASP A 167 19.74 -6.58 -0.26
C ASP A 167 19.00 -7.26 -1.43
N ARG A 168 18.79 -6.53 -2.55
CA ARG A 168 18.07 -6.98 -3.76
C ARG A 168 16.71 -7.61 -3.45
N LYS A 169 15.95 -7.00 -2.55
CA LYS A 169 14.60 -7.45 -2.18
C LYS A 169 13.54 -6.73 -3.02
N PRO A 170 12.60 -7.45 -3.66
CA PRO A 170 11.58 -6.80 -4.46
C PRO A 170 10.56 -6.07 -3.59
N VAL A 171 9.87 -5.13 -4.21
CA VAL A 171 8.81 -4.32 -3.63
C VAL A 171 7.56 -4.45 -4.49
N ARG A 172 6.41 -4.74 -3.88
CA ARG A 172 5.12 -4.70 -4.60
C ARG A 172 4.76 -3.27 -4.97
N VAL A 173 4.42 -3.01 -6.23
CA VAL A 173 3.97 -1.69 -6.69
C VAL A 173 2.47 -1.72 -6.91
N ILE A 174 1.76 -0.80 -6.27
CA ILE A 174 0.33 -0.57 -6.47
C ILE A 174 0.14 0.85 -6.97
N ARG A 175 -0.45 1.02 -8.15
CA ARG A 175 -0.64 2.32 -8.78
C ARG A 175 -2.11 2.74 -8.78
N ARG A 176 -2.37 3.99 -8.42
CA ARG A 176 -3.68 4.63 -8.63
C ARG A 176 -3.84 5.03 -10.09
N PHE A 177 -4.99 4.71 -10.65
CA PHE A 177 -5.43 5.18 -11.96
C PHE A 177 -6.73 5.95 -11.81
N ASP A 178 -6.79 7.13 -12.40
CA ASP A 178 -7.96 8.01 -12.43
C ASP A 178 -8.69 7.87 -13.77
N ASN A 179 -10.02 7.98 -13.77
CA ASN A 179 -10.89 8.03 -14.94
C ASN A 179 -10.74 6.85 -15.94
N ILE A 180 -10.36 5.67 -15.45
CA ILE A 180 -10.36 4.40 -16.21
C ILE A 180 -11.67 3.64 -15.94
N GLY A 181 -12.09 2.71 -16.81
CA GLY A 181 -13.28 1.88 -16.55
C GLY A 181 -13.21 1.08 -15.23
N ASN A 182 -14.36 0.87 -14.60
CA ASN A 182 -14.55 0.20 -13.30
C ASN A 182 -13.79 0.88 -12.14
N THR A 183 -14.10 2.15 -11.89
CA THR A 183 -13.56 2.96 -10.79
C THR A 183 -14.53 3.07 -9.63
N ASN A 184 -14.03 3.54 -8.48
CA ASN A 184 -14.87 3.90 -7.35
C ASN A 184 -15.67 5.19 -7.61
N GLU A 185 -16.53 5.54 -6.66
CA GLU A 185 -17.35 6.77 -6.70
C GLU A 185 -16.53 8.07 -6.79
N SER A 186 -15.25 8.03 -6.44
CA SER A 186 -14.29 9.14 -6.57
C SER A 186 -13.52 9.12 -7.90
N GLY A 187 -13.91 8.27 -8.85
CA GLY A 187 -13.33 8.21 -10.20
C GLY A 187 -11.97 7.52 -10.29
N TYR A 188 -11.53 6.76 -9.27
CA TYR A 188 -10.22 6.10 -9.30
C TYR A 188 -10.24 4.63 -8.87
N LYS A 189 -9.17 3.90 -9.20
CA LYS A 189 -8.88 2.55 -8.68
C LYS A 189 -7.39 2.36 -8.47
N PHE A 190 -7.02 1.41 -7.62
CA PHE A 190 -5.67 0.94 -7.44
C PHE A 190 -5.48 -0.35 -8.22
N VAL A 191 -4.34 -0.51 -8.89
CA VAL A 191 -3.99 -1.73 -9.64
C VAL A 191 -2.65 -2.24 -9.14
N TYR A 192 -2.56 -3.54 -8.88
CA TYR A 192 -1.28 -4.19 -8.57
C TYR A 192 -0.45 -4.36 -9.85
N GLU A 193 0.67 -3.65 -9.97
CA GLU A 193 1.55 -3.70 -11.15
C GLU A 193 2.61 -4.80 -11.07
N GLY A 194 2.75 -5.47 -9.92
CA GLY A 194 3.71 -6.54 -9.70
C GLY A 194 4.86 -6.18 -8.77
N LEU A 195 5.94 -6.95 -8.86
CA LEU A 195 7.18 -6.82 -8.12
C LEU A 195 8.20 -6.02 -8.94
N TYR A 196 8.82 -5.06 -8.26
CA TYR A 196 9.86 -4.22 -8.79
C TYR A 196 11.11 -4.31 -7.91
N GLN A 197 12.28 -4.17 -8.51
CA GLN A 197 13.54 -4.01 -7.81
C GLN A 197 13.91 -2.53 -7.77
N VAL A 198 14.45 -2.08 -6.62
CA VAL A 198 15.04 -0.74 -6.51
C VAL A 198 16.44 -0.82 -7.11
N ASN A 199 16.67 -0.14 -8.23
CA ASN A 199 17.93 -0.19 -8.97
C ASN A 199 18.89 0.93 -8.50
N HIS A 200 18.35 2.12 -8.26
CA HIS A 200 19.16 3.28 -7.87
C HIS A 200 18.43 4.18 -6.86
N CYS A 201 19.20 4.86 -6.00
CA CYS A 201 18.69 5.82 -5.02
C CYS A 201 19.59 7.06 -4.98
N TRP A 202 19.00 8.25 -5.06
CA TRP A 202 19.70 9.53 -4.99
C TRP A 202 18.89 10.59 -4.25
N LYS A 203 19.52 11.73 -3.98
CA LYS A 203 18.88 12.93 -3.44
C LYS A 203 18.71 13.97 -4.53
N GLU A 204 17.59 14.68 -4.49
CA GLU A 204 17.30 15.77 -5.41
C GLU A 204 16.72 16.95 -4.62
N ILE A 205 17.09 18.17 -4.99
CA ILE A 205 16.48 19.39 -4.43
C ILE A 205 15.22 19.68 -5.24
N ARG A 206 14.05 19.71 -4.58
CA ARG A 206 12.83 20.14 -5.27
C ARG A 206 12.91 21.62 -5.58
N MET A 207 12.75 21.98 -6.85
CA MET A 207 12.82 23.38 -7.31
C MET A 207 11.78 24.27 -6.62
N ASP A 208 10.60 23.73 -6.31
CA ASP A 208 9.47 24.46 -5.70
C ASP A 208 9.68 24.84 -4.22
N SER A 209 10.60 24.19 -3.52
CA SER A 209 10.74 24.30 -2.07
C SER A 209 12.18 24.40 -1.58
N GLY A 210 13.16 24.12 -2.44
CA GLY A 210 14.58 24.09 -2.09
C GLY A 210 14.94 22.98 -1.09
N LYS A 211 14.05 21.99 -0.90
CA LYS A 211 14.24 20.89 0.07
C LYS A 211 14.68 19.61 -0.62
N TYR A 212 15.51 18.85 0.09
CA TYR A 212 15.96 17.54 -0.37
C TYR A 212 14.85 16.50 -0.28
N VAL A 213 14.71 15.71 -1.35
CA VAL A 213 13.92 14.49 -1.39
C VAL A 213 14.76 13.31 -1.83
N TYR A 214 14.42 12.13 -1.32
CA TYR A 214 14.98 10.89 -1.86
C TYR A 214 14.18 10.45 -3.07
N LYS A 215 14.89 9.97 -4.09
CA LYS A 215 14.33 9.38 -5.29
C LYS A 215 14.82 7.94 -5.40
N PHE A 216 13.94 7.07 -5.82
CA PHE A 216 14.22 5.64 -5.99
C PHE A 216 13.81 5.26 -7.41
N ASN A 217 14.75 4.75 -8.21
CA ASN A 217 14.44 4.15 -9.50
C ASN A 217 14.00 2.71 -9.27
N LEU A 218 12.82 2.36 -9.77
CA LEU A 218 12.25 1.02 -9.69
C LEU A 218 12.10 0.43 -11.08
N VAL A 219 12.58 -0.79 -11.25
CA VAL A 219 12.47 -1.57 -12.49
C VAL A 219 11.66 -2.83 -12.20
N LYS A 220 10.66 -3.11 -13.03
CA LYS A 220 9.79 -4.27 -12.91
C LYS A 220 10.63 -5.54 -13.11
N LEU A 221 10.40 -6.53 -12.27
CA LEU A 221 10.97 -7.84 -12.49
C LEU A 221 10.32 -8.53 -13.69
N GLU A 222 11.09 -9.38 -14.37
CA GLU A 222 10.56 -10.24 -15.44
C GLU A 222 9.43 -11.13 -14.94
N ASP A 223 8.52 -11.53 -15.84
CA ASP A 223 7.29 -12.25 -15.49
C ASP A 223 7.56 -13.54 -14.70
N HIS A 224 8.61 -14.29 -15.05
CA HIS A 224 8.97 -15.52 -14.36
C HIS A 224 9.38 -15.26 -12.89
N LEU A 225 9.93 -14.09 -12.58
CA LEU A 225 10.37 -13.70 -11.23
C LEU A 225 9.25 -13.14 -10.35
N GLN A 226 8.07 -12.85 -10.91
CA GLN A 226 6.94 -12.23 -10.20
C GLN A 226 6.39 -13.11 -9.07
N TYR A 227 6.52 -14.43 -9.18
CA TYR A 227 5.90 -15.39 -8.26
C TYR A 227 6.91 -16.32 -7.57
N GLU A 228 8.22 -16.02 -7.69
CA GLU A 228 9.28 -16.86 -7.12
C GLU A 228 9.20 -16.96 -5.59
N PRO A 229 9.21 -18.18 -5.01
CA PRO A 229 9.14 -18.38 -3.56
C PRO A 229 10.32 -17.77 -2.79
N GLN A 230 11.47 -17.61 -3.44
CA GLN A 230 12.72 -17.12 -2.86
C GLN A 230 12.61 -15.73 -2.22
N TRP A 231 11.58 -14.96 -2.60
CA TRP A 231 11.33 -13.64 -2.03
C TRP A 231 10.80 -13.69 -0.60
N LYS A 232 10.21 -14.81 -0.19
CA LYS A 232 9.70 -14.98 1.17
C LYS A 232 10.85 -15.04 2.16
N VAL A 233 10.84 -14.13 3.13
CA VAL A 233 11.83 -14.08 4.21
C VAL A 233 11.22 -14.69 5.47
N ASN A 234 11.78 -15.80 5.95
CA ASN A 234 11.25 -16.54 7.09
C ASN A 234 11.56 -15.89 8.45
N ASN A 235 12.61 -15.05 8.53
CA ASN A 235 13.09 -14.44 9.78
C ASN A 235 12.68 -12.97 9.94
N VAL A 236 11.38 -12.70 9.89
CA VAL A 236 10.81 -11.35 10.00
C VAL A 236 9.84 -11.25 11.17
N ARG A 237 9.78 -10.07 11.80
CA ARG A 237 8.76 -9.77 12.81
C ARG A 237 7.41 -9.67 12.10
N THR A 238 6.62 -10.73 12.16
CA THR A 238 5.20 -10.65 11.80
C THR A 238 4.46 -10.01 12.97
N ARG A 239 4.03 -8.75 12.83
CA ARG A 239 2.98 -8.24 13.72
C ARG A 239 1.71 -9.04 13.39
N ARG A 240 1.40 -10.05 14.20
CA ARG A 240 0.05 -10.60 14.22
C ARG A 240 -0.84 -9.51 14.78
N TYR A 241 -1.68 -9.00 13.90
CA TYR A 241 -2.74 -8.09 14.23
C TYR A 241 -3.81 -8.89 15.00
N HIS A 242 -3.58 -9.13 16.30
CA HIS A 242 -4.60 -9.66 17.22
C HIS A 242 -5.83 -8.74 17.25
#